data_AF-A0A0F8ZPQ9-F1
#
_entry.id   AF-A0A0F8ZPQ9-F1
#
_cell.length_a   1.000
_cell.length_b   1.000
_cell.length_c   1.000
_cell.angle_alpha   90.00
_cell.angle_beta   90.00
_cell.angle_gamma   90.00
#
_symmetry.space_group_name_H-M   'P 1'
#
loop_
_entity.id
_entity.type
_entity.pdbx_description
1 polymer ?
#
loop_
_entity_poly.entity_id
_entity_poly.type
_entity_poly.pdbx_seq_one_letter_code
_entity_poly.pdbx_strand_id
1 'polypeptide(L)'
;NVGQRWGRVIIPCEETGGLSVDVVDLIDLAGPRHSHPGGEVCMVMPITPEAQFDGTSRGWCVFEPGSAHNPTVTNGEALILYMLPDGKIDFTDKK
;
A
#
# COMPACT_ATOMS: atom_id res chain seq x y z
N ASN A 1 -0.73 -3.68 -15.45
CA ASN A 1 0.71 -3.37 -15.59
C ASN A 1 1.51 -4.61 -15.24
N VAL A 2 2.68 -4.80 -15.85
CA VAL A 2 3.55 -5.94 -15.49
C VAL A 2 3.99 -5.75 -14.03
N GLY A 3 3.76 -6.75 -13.18
CA GLY A 3 4.19 -6.73 -11.77
C GLY A 3 3.28 -5.98 -10.78
N GLN A 4 2.12 -5.45 -11.20
CA GLN A 4 1.14 -4.84 -10.29
C GLN A 4 -0.30 -5.10 -10.71
N ARG A 5 -1.12 -5.56 -9.76
CA ARG A 5 -2.59 -5.57 -9.84
C ARG A 5 -3.16 -4.97 -8.57
N TRP A 6 -4.27 -4.25 -8.67
CA TRP A 6 -4.89 -3.63 -7.50
C TRP A 6 -6.40 -3.55 -7.62
N GLY A 7 -7.08 -3.44 -6.49
CA GLY A 7 -8.49 -3.15 -6.43
C GLY A 7 -8.92 -2.60 -5.06
N ARG A 8 -9.84 -1.65 -5.08
CA ARG A 8 -10.54 -1.20 -3.88
C ARG A 8 -11.66 -2.17 -3.52
N VAL A 9 -11.54 -2.80 -2.37
CA VAL A 9 -12.53 -3.76 -1.84
C VAL A 9 -13.61 -3.02 -1.05
N ILE A 10 -13.22 -2.01 -0.27
CA ILE A 10 -14.14 -1.21 0.54
C ILE A 10 -13.96 0.27 0.19
N ILE A 11 -15.07 0.92 -0.16
CA ILE A 11 -15.15 2.36 -0.38
C ILE A 11 -15.29 3.04 1.00
N PRO A 12 -14.57 4.15 1.27
CA PRO A 12 -14.69 4.84 2.54
C PRO A 12 -16.10 5.39 2.75
N CYS A 13 -16.69 5.11 3.91
CA CYS A 13 -18.03 5.58 4.29
C CYS A 13 -18.13 5.78 5.81
N GLU A 14 -19.28 6.22 6.29
CA GLU A 14 -19.52 6.46 7.72
C GLU A 14 -19.34 5.17 8.54
N GLU A 15 -19.85 4.04 8.04
CA GLU A 15 -19.77 2.74 8.70
C GLU A 15 -18.33 2.20 8.81
N THR A 16 -17.43 2.63 7.93
CA THR A 16 -15.99 2.28 7.99
C THR A 16 -15.15 3.31 8.74
N GLY A 17 -15.79 4.33 9.33
CA GLY A 17 -15.09 5.46 9.95
C GLY A 17 -14.26 6.26 8.95
N GLY A 18 -14.65 6.26 7.67
CA GLY A 18 -13.94 6.93 6.58
C GLY A 18 -12.74 6.15 6.02
N LEU A 19 -12.47 4.92 6.45
CA LEU A 19 -11.37 4.11 5.90
C LEU A 19 -11.79 3.40 4.61
N SER A 20 -10.94 3.47 3.58
CA SER A 20 -11.00 2.54 2.44
C SER A 20 -10.19 1.29 2.74
N VAL A 21 -10.47 0.20 2.01
CA VAL A 21 -9.60 -0.98 1.96
C VAL A 21 -9.26 -1.28 0.51
N ASP A 22 -7.96 -1.28 0.23
CA ASP A 22 -7.41 -1.57 -1.08
C ASP A 22 -6.47 -2.79 -0.95
N VAL A 23 -6.46 -3.67 -1.94
CA VAL A 23 -5.53 -4.82 -2.00
C VAL A 23 -4.71 -4.71 -3.25
N VAL A 24 -3.39 -4.82 -3.09
CA VAL A 24 -2.42 -4.71 -4.19
C VAL A 24 -1.53 -5.94 -4.20
N ASP A 25 -1.45 -6.57 -5.37
CA ASP A 25 -0.50 -7.64 -5.72
C ASP A 25 0.71 -6.97 -6.39
N LEU A 26 1.90 -7.16 -5.79
CA LEU A 26 3.16 -6.57 -6.21
C LEU A 26 4.24 -7.65 -6.32
N ILE A 27 4.98 -7.64 -7.45
CA ILE A 27 6.06 -8.59 -7.73
C ILE A 27 7.33 -7.80 -8.09
N ASP A 28 8.33 -7.82 -7.20
CA ASP A 28 9.65 -7.18 -7.37
C ASP A 28 9.56 -5.82 -8.09
N LEU A 29 8.77 -4.91 -7.52
CA LEU A 29 8.40 -3.64 -8.13
C LEU A 29 8.60 -2.50 -7.14
N ALA A 30 9.25 -1.42 -7.61
CA ALA A 30 9.16 -0.10 -6.99
C ALA A 30 8.08 0.72 -7.71
N GLY A 31 6.96 0.96 -7.03
CA GLY A 31 5.86 1.76 -7.55
C GLY A 31 6.16 3.26 -7.59
N PRO A 32 5.27 4.06 -8.19
CA PRO A 32 5.43 5.50 -8.28
C PRO A 32 5.41 6.16 -6.89
N ARG A 33 6.23 7.20 -6.74
CA ARG A 33 6.25 8.00 -5.51
C ARG A 33 4.88 8.60 -5.22
N HIS A 34 4.42 8.45 -3.99
CA HIS A 34 3.22 9.12 -3.51
C HIS A 34 3.32 9.46 -2.03
N SER A 35 2.38 10.25 -1.55
CA SER A 35 2.22 10.60 -0.14
C SER A 35 0.85 10.21 0.40
N HIS A 36 0.79 10.02 1.72
CA HIS A 36 -0.41 9.63 2.47
C HIS A 36 -0.89 10.79 3.35
N PRO A 37 -1.82 11.65 2.89
CA PRO A 37 -2.21 12.85 3.62
C PRO A 37 -2.79 12.55 5.00
N GLY A 38 -3.56 11.46 5.12
CA GLY A 38 -4.15 10.98 6.38
C GLY A 38 -3.33 9.89 7.07
N GLY A 39 -2.20 9.48 6.51
CA GLY A 39 -1.45 8.30 6.94
C GLY A 39 -2.00 7.02 6.30
N GLU A 40 -1.41 5.89 6.68
CA GLU A 40 -1.75 4.58 6.13
C GLU A 40 -1.46 3.49 7.19
N VAL A 41 -2.34 2.48 7.25
CA VAL A 41 -2.03 1.21 7.92
C VAL A 41 -2.02 0.12 6.86
N CYS A 42 -0.94 -0.64 6.76
CA CYS A 42 -0.84 -1.75 5.82
C CYS A 42 -0.61 -3.08 6.52
N MET A 43 -1.09 -4.16 5.91
CA MET A 43 -0.66 -5.52 6.20
C MET A 43 0.16 -6.04 5.03
N VAL A 44 1.38 -6.49 5.31
CA VAL A 44 2.25 -7.21 4.39
C VAL A 44 1.95 -8.70 4.48
N MET A 45 1.50 -9.28 3.36
CA MET A 45 1.22 -10.72 3.22
C MET A 45 2.14 -11.31 2.14
N PRO A 46 3.35 -11.76 2.51
CA PRO A 46 4.28 -12.35 1.56
C PRO A 46 3.70 -13.62 0.93
N ILE A 47 3.73 -13.68 -0.40
CA ILE A 47 3.46 -14.89 -1.20
C ILE A 47 4.78 -15.65 -1.35
N THR A 48 5.85 -14.95 -1.71
CA THR A 48 7.22 -15.45 -1.52
C THR A 48 7.62 -15.24 -0.05
N PRO A 49 8.09 -16.27 0.69
CA PRO A 49 8.34 -16.16 2.13
C PRO A 49 9.27 -15.01 2.54
N GLU A 50 10.25 -14.68 1.70
CA GLU A 50 11.27 -13.65 1.94
C GLU A 50 10.85 -12.25 1.45
N ALA A 51 9.69 -12.13 0.79
CA ALA A 51 9.24 -10.86 0.24
C ALA A 51 9.02 -9.81 1.34
N GLN A 52 9.44 -8.59 1.03
CA GLN A 52 9.36 -7.44 1.94
C GLN A 52 8.72 -6.27 1.22
N PHE A 53 7.89 -5.52 1.94
CA PHE A 53 7.33 -4.25 1.52
C PHE A 53 8.01 -3.12 2.29
N ASP A 54 8.72 -2.23 1.59
CA ASP A 54 9.53 -1.16 2.16
C ASP A 54 10.48 -1.64 3.28
N GLY A 55 11.08 -2.83 3.07
CA GLY A 55 11.97 -3.47 4.04
C GLY A 55 11.25 -4.14 5.23
N THR A 56 9.92 -4.07 5.28
CA THR A 56 9.10 -4.74 6.30
C THR A 56 8.65 -6.11 5.80
N SER A 57 8.87 -7.15 6.61
CA SER A 57 8.41 -8.51 6.32
C SER A 57 6.93 -8.69 6.74
N ARG A 58 6.46 -9.93 6.82
CA ARG A 58 5.08 -10.27 7.22
C ARG A 58 4.62 -9.50 8.47
N GLY A 59 3.46 -8.85 8.39
CA GLY A 59 2.82 -8.19 9.52
C GLY A 59 2.31 -6.81 9.18
N TRP A 60 2.03 -6.03 10.22
CA TRP A 60 1.51 -4.68 10.10
C TRP A 60 2.63 -3.65 9.95
N CYS A 61 2.43 -2.66 9.10
CA CYS A 61 3.19 -1.42 9.06
C CYS A 61 2.25 -0.21 9.12
N VAL A 62 2.73 0.90 9.66
CA VAL A 62 1.97 2.15 9.83
C VAL A 62 2.83 3.29 9.33
N PHE A 63 2.22 4.14 8.52
CA PHE A 63 2.82 5.37 8.03
C PHE A 63 2.05 6.57 8.58
N GLU A 64 2.76 7.49 9.22
CA GLU A 64 2.19 8.70 9.79
C GLU A 64 1.58 9.61 8.71
N PRO A 65 0.60 10.47 9.07
CA PRO A 65 0.08 11.50 8.16
C PRO A 65 1.18 12.35 7.54
N GLY A 66 1.09 12.56 6.22
CA GLY A 66 2.06 13.34 5.42
C GLY A 66 3.33 12.58 5.03
N SER A 67 3.45 11.30 5.40
CA SER A 67 4.52 10.42 4.92
C SER A 67 4.48 10.24 3.40
N ALA A 68 5.63 9.89 2.81
CA ALA A 68 5.76 9.65 1.38
C ALA A 68 6.81 8.59 1.08
N HIS A 69 6.54 7.74 0.10
CA HIS A 69 7.43 6.64 -0.28
C HIS A 69 7.26 6.24 -1.74
N ASN A 70 8.20 5.43 -2.22
CA ASN A 70 8.00 4.60 -3.41
C ASN A 70 7.61 3.22 -2.86
N PRO A 71 6.35 2.80 -2.93
CA PRO A 71 5.94 1.51 -2.39
C PRO A 71 6.73 0.41 -3.09
N THR A 72 7.57 -0.30 -2.36
CA THR A 72 8.55 -1.21 -2.95
C THR A 72 8.37 -2.61 -2.39
N VAL A 73 8.08 -3.58 -3.25
CA VAL A 73 8.24 -5.00 -2.92
C VAL A 73 9.59 -5.50 -3.44
N THR A 74 10.32 -6.20 -2.59
CA THR A 74 11.59 -6.86 -2.93
C THR A 74 11.55 -8.32 -2.49
N ASN A 75 12.40 -9.15 -3.11
CA ASN A 75 12.56 -10.58 -2.82
C ASN A 75 11.32 -11.41 -3.15
N GLY A 76 10.62 -11.05 -4.23
CA GLY A 76 9.52 -11.84 -4.80
C GLY A 76 8.18 -11.11 -4.80
N GLU A 77 7.14 -11.84 -4.42
CA GLU A 77 5.74 -11.42 -4.50
C GLU A 77 5.10 -11.24 -3.12
N ALA A 78 4.33 -10.17 -2.96
CA ALA A 78 3.52 -9.94 -1.77
C ALA A 78 2.17 -9.31 -2.13
N LEU A 79 1.14 -9.72 -1.40
CA LEU A 79 -0.10 -8.97 -1.31
C LEU A 79 0.03 -7.94 -0.20
N ILE A 80 -0.34 -6.70 -0.48
CA ILE A 80 -0.41 -5.63 0.51
C ILE A 80 -1.87 -5.20 0.63
N LEU A 81 -2.39 -5.22 1.86
CA LEU A 81 -3.68 -4.62 2.19
C LEU A 81 -3.41 -3.22 2.73
N TYR A 82 -4.06 -2.21 2.17
CA TYR A 82 -3.99 -0.82 2.62
C TYR A 82 -5.30 -0.41 3.29
N MET A 83 -5.19 0.29 4.40
CA MET A 83 -6.29 1.02 5.04
C MET A 83 -5.96 2.50 5.04
N LEU A 84 -6.75 3.26 4.29
CA LEU A 84 -6.47 4.66 3.97
C LEU A 84 -7.62 5.56 4.44
N PRO A 85 -7.35 6.59 5.25
CA PRO A 85 -8.33 7.62 5.56
C PRO A 85 -8.80 8.32 4.29
N ASP A 86 -10.13 8.36 4.12
CA ASP A 86 -10.85 8.85 2.93
C ASP A 86 -10.41 8.19 1.61
N GLY A 87 -9.67 7.08 1.66
CA GLY A 87 -9.07 6.45 0.49
C GLY A 87 -8.09 7.33 -0.29
N LYS A 88 -7.48 8.33 0.37
CA LYS A 88 -6.64 9.35 -0.25
C LYS A 88 -5.18 8.91 -0.39
N ILE A 89 -4.68 9.04 -1.60
CA ILE A 89 -3.25 8.96 -1.94
C ILE A 89 -2.95 10.15 -2.85
N ASP A 90 -1.93 10.91 -2.50
CA ASP A 90 -1.48 12.04 -3.29
C ASP A 90 -0.28 11.61 -4.14
N PHE A 91 -0.54 11.37 -5.43
CA PHE A 91 0.52 11.15 -6.40
C PHE A 91 1.15 12.49 -6.74
N THR A 92 2.41 12.68 -6.36
CA THR A 92 3.19 13.76 -6.94
C THR A 92 3.56 13.34 -8.35
N ASP A 93 2.97 13.97 -9.36
CA ASP A 93 3.44 13.85 -10.74
C ASP A 93 4.96 14.03 -10.75
N LYS A 94 5.68 13.01 -11.18
CA LYS A 94 7.04 13.22 -11.68
C LYS A 94 7.02 13.02 -13.18
N LYS A 95 7.30 14.12 -13.88
CA LYS A 95 7.98 14.10 -15.18
C LYS A 95 9.13 13.10 -15.18
#